data_AF-A0A2N7C8B1-F1
#
_entry.id   AF-A0A2N7C8B1-F1
#
_cell.length_a   1.000
_cell.length_b   1.000
_cell.length_c   1.000
_cell.angle_alpha   90.00
_cell.angle_beta   90.00
_cell.angle_gamma   90.00
#
_symmetry.space_group_name_H-M   'P 1'
#
loop_
_entity.id
_entity.type
_entity.pdbx_description
1 polymer ?
#
loop_
_entity_poly.entity_id
_entity_poly.type
_entity_poly.pdbx_seq_one_letter_code
_entity_poly.pdbx_strand_id
1 'polypeptide(L)'
;MTKVPPVKNSSQTLDHIKRLVVIGDSLSDSEGRMKSKTLGIMLSSRQYNKGRFTNGFVWADFISSGAYLKKHMKDDETRNNFKLLNYAEGGAVTGNYSKLNPTFWFISNMNRKIHKHEKKEGFLNGDMVILALSANDYMTFDKHDVKKVINCYEKEITKMVESKGVKNILVIGIPDLSTTAHAQKENRKYRDEVSGISNYHNKLLKEKLEGLQKNLRKRR
;
A
#
# COMPACT_ATOMS: atom_id res chain seq x y z
N MET A 1 7.20 32.03 -20.53
CA MET A 1 7.03 31.41 -19.19
C MET A 1 5.58 31.55 -18.76
N THR A 2 4.77 30.52 -18.97
CA THR A 2 3.37 30.48 -18.51
C THR A 2 3.34 30.26 -17.00
N LYS A 3 2.92 31.27 -16.25
CA LYS A 3 2.72 31.18 -14.79
C LYS A 3 1.62 30.15 -14.53
N VAL A 4 1.97 29.07 -13.84
CA VAL A 4 0.99 28.12 -13.29
C VAL A 4 0.15 28.87 -12.27
N PRO A 5 -1.20 28.88 -12.40
CA PRO A 5 -2.04 29.56 -11.43
C PRO A 5 -1.91 28.91 -10.05
N PRO A 6 -1.95 29.69 -8.95
CA PRO A 6 -1.87 29.14 -7.61
C PRO A 6 -3.05 28.19 -7.37
N VAL A 7 -2.74 27.00 -6.88
CA VAL A 7 -3.75 26.05 -6.40
C VAL A 7 -4.57 26.78 -5.34
N LYS A 8 -5.88 26.97 -5.60
CA LYS A 8 -6.82 27.44 -4.58
C LYS A 8 -6.83 26.41 -3.45
N ASN A 9 -6.11 26.69 -2.36
CA ASN A 9 -6.24 25.97 -1.11
C ASN A 9 -7.63 26.28 -0.52
N SER A 10 -8.67 25.59 -1.01
CA SER A 10 -9.81 25.33 -0.13
C SER A 10 -9.22 24.63 1.09
N SER A 11 -9.33 25.22 2.28
CA SER A 11 -8.95 24.62 3.57
C SER A 11 -9.80 23.36 3.82
N GLN A 12 -9.62 22.32 3.00
CA GLN A 12 -10.20 21.01 3.23
C GLN A 12 -9.43 20.41 4.40
N THR A 13 -10.08 20.42 5.55
CA THR A 13 -9.54 19.81 6.76
C THR A 13 -9.57 18.29 6.58
N LEU A 14 -8.64 17.60 7.25
CA LEU A 14 -8.60 16.14 7.23
C LEU A 14 -9.41 15.51 8.36
N ASP A 15 -10.27 16.30 9.02
CA ASP A 15 -11.10 15.87 10.16
C ASP A 15 -12.08 14.76 9.78
N HIS A 16 -12.41 14.64 8.49
CA HIS A 16 -13.22 13.54 7.98
C HIS A 16 -12.47 12.19 7.96
N ILE A 17 -11.14 12.18 8.09
CA ILE A 17 -10.31 10.97 8.15
C ILE A 17 -10.03 10.62 9.62
N LYS A 18 -10.56 9.50 10.08
CA LYS A 18 -10.46 9.04 11.48
C LYS A 18 -9.52 7.84 11.64
N ARG A 19 -9.37 7.01 10.60
CA ARG A 19 -8.47 5.85 10.61
C ARG A 19 -7.70 5.76 9.30
N LEU A 20 -6.41 5.44 9.38
CA LEU A 20 -5.65 4.94 8.24
C LEU A 20 -5.65 3.42 8.27
N VAL A 21 -6.11 2.81 7.19
CA VAL A 21 -6.05 1.35 7.01
C VAL A 21 -4.99 1.05 5.95
N VAL A 22 -3.81 0.63 6.39
CA VAL A 22 -2.67 0.41 5.48
C VAL A 22 -2.60 -1.06 5.08
N ILE A 23 -2.83 -1.34 3.80
CA ILE A 23 -2.59 -2.64 3.19
C ILE A 23 -1.31 -2.50 2.35
N GLY A 24 -0.20 -2.98 2.89
CA GLY A 24 1.12 -2.79 2.27
C GLY A 24 2.06 -3.98 2.39
N ASP A 25 3.32 -3.80 2.03
CA ASP A 25 4.36 -4.81 2.16
C ASP A 25 5.43 -4.41 3.18
N SER A 26 6.68 -4.85 2.99
CA SER A 26 7.82 -4.52 3.84
C SER A 26 8.04 -3.01 3.99
N LEU A 27 7.78 -2.21 2.94
CA LEU A 27 7.97 -0.75 2.99
C LEU A 27 7.03 -0.07 3.98
N SER A 28 5.93 -0.75 4.35
CA SER A 28 4.86 -0.19 5.16
C SER A 28 4.67 -0.93 6.50
N ASP A 29 5.34 -2.06 6.76
CA ASP A 29 5.12 -2.90 7.96
C ASP A 29 5.64 -2.21 9.25
N SER A 30 4.77 -1.47 9.94
CA SER A 30 5.06 -0.82 11.22
C SER A 30 4.95 -1.78 12.42
N GLU A 31 4.20 -2.88 12.28
CA GLU A 31 3.87 -3.75 13.41
C GLU A 31 4.85 -4.93 13.54
N GLY A 32 5.84 -5.03 12.65
CA GLY A 32 6.75 -6.17 12.59
C GLY A 32 5.99 -7.47 12.35
N ARG A 33 4.98 -7.46 11.47
CA ARG A 33 4.14 -8.62 11.20
C ARG A 33 4.95 -9.79 10.65
N MET A 34 5.91 -9.52 9.77
CA MET A 34 6.79 -10.59 9.26
C MET A 34 7.65 -11.22 10.35
N LYS A 35 8.22 -10.41 11.25
CA LYS A 35 8.96 -10.91 12.41
C LYS A 35 8.08 -11.81 13.28
N SER A 36 6.87 -11.35 13.62
CA SER A 36 5.92 -12.11 14.44
C SER A 36 5.51 -13.43 13.77
N LYS A 37 5.25 -13.39 12.46
CA LYS A 37 4.84 -14.55 11.67
C LYS A 37 5.93 -15.61 11.53
N THR A 38 7.20 -15.20 11.56
CA THR A 38 8.36 -16.08 11.53
C THR A 38 8.85 -16.45 12.93
N LEU A 39 8.07 -16.17 13.98
CA LEU A 39 8.43 -16.39 15.38
C LEU A 39 9.79 -15.77 15.74
N GLY A 40 10.11 -14.64 15.12
CA GLY A 40 11.36 -13.91 15.34
C GLY A 40 12.55 -14.40 14.51
N ILE A 41 12.40 -15.40 13.64
CA ILE A 41 13.51 -15.89 12.79
C ILE A 41 13.95 -14.81 11.79
N MET A 42 13.00 -14.17 11.10
CA MET A 42 13.31 -13.03 10.24
C MET A 42 13.30 -11.71 11.03
N LEU A 43 14.18 -10.79 10.63
CA LEU A 43 14.28 -9.43 11.21
C LEU A 43 14.63 -9.46 12.72
N SER A 44 15.49 -10.40 13.12
CA SER A 44 16.03 -10.55 14.47
C SER A 44 17.25 -9.67 14.74
N SER A 45 18.01 -9.29 13.70
CA SER A 45 19.23 -8.51 13.85
C SER A 45 18.95 -7.06 14.29
N ARG A 46 19.92 -6.46 14.98
CA ARG A 46 19.82 -5.09 15.54
C ARG A 46 19.65 -4.00 14.47
N GLN A 47 19.93 -4.30 13.20
CA GLN A 47 19.74 -3.37 12.08
C GLN A 47 18.26 -3.12 11.76
N TYR A 48 17.35 -4.01 12.20
CA TYR A 48 15.92 -3.89 12.00
C TYR A 48 15.23 -3.37 13.26
N ASN A 49 14.67 -2.17 13.19
CA ASN A 49 14.00 -1.55 14.32
C ASN A 49 12.68 -2.27 14.64
N LYS A 50 12.64 -3.01 15.75
CA LYS A 50 11.43 -3.70 16.26
C LYS A 50 10.70 -4.53 15.19
N GLY A 51 11.46 -5.18 14.29
CA GLY A 51 10.90 -6.04 13.24
C GLY A 51 10.40 -5.29 11.99
N ARG A 52 10.65 -4.00 11.85
CA ARG A 52 10.43 -3.23 10.61
C ARG A 52 11.56 -3.52 9.61
N PHE A 53 11.29 -3.44 8.31
CA PHE A 53 12.31 -3.56 7.24
C PHE A 53 13.13 -2.28 7.05
N THR A 54 13.51 -1.65 8.16
CA THR A 54 14.30 -0.42 8.22
C THR A 54 14.95 -0.30 9.60
N ASN A 55 15.95 0.58 9.73
CA ASN A 55 16.63 0.89 10.98
C ASN A 55 15.86 1.90 11.87
N GLY A 56 14.67 2.33 11.44
CA GLY A 56 13.87 3.32 12.15
C GLY A 56 12.37 3.11 11.96
N PHE A 57 11.64 4.21 11.77
CA PHE A 57 10.21 4.21 11.49
C PHE A 57 9.94 4.01 10.00
N VAL A 58 8.83 3.36 9.65
CA VAL A 58 8.35 3.29 8.26
C VAL A 58 7.49 4.52 7.94
N TRP A 59 7.23 4.79 6.67
CA TRP A 59 6.43 5.96 6.26
C TRP A 59 5.04 6.00 6.93
N ALA A 60 4.43 4.83 7.20
CA ALA A 60 3.15 4.74 7.88
C ALA A 60 3.20 5.25 9.34
N ASP A 61 4.31 5.02 10.04
CA ASP A 61 4.55 5.60 11.37
C ASP A 61 4.65 7.13 11.27
N PHE A 62 5.41 7.64 10.29
CA PHE A 62 5.59 9.07 10.11
C PHE A 62 4.28 9.79 9.79
N ILE A 63 3.57 9.35 8.75
CA ILE A 63 2.35 10.02 8.29
C ILE A 63 1.27 10.05 9.36
N SER A 64 1.16 9.00 10.19
CA SER A 64 0.16 8.90 11.26
C SER A 64 0.54 9.66 12.54
N SER A 65 1.75 10.21 12.63
CA SER A 65 2.25 10.86 13.83
C SER A 65 1.73 12.29 14.01
N GLY A 66 1.95 12.83 15.22
CA GLY A 66 1.64 14.22 15.59
C GLY A 66 2.24 15.26 14.65
N ALA A 67 3.43 15.01 14.10
CA ALA A 67 4.16 15.96 13.26
C ALA A 67 3.69 16.00 11.79
N TYR A 68 2.81 15.08 11.38
CA TYR A 68 2.33 14.95 10.00
C TYR A 68 0.79 15.04 9.96
N LEU A 69 0.05 13.96 9.66
CA LEU A 69 -1.38 14.07 9.38
C LEU A 69 -2.16 14.66 10.56
N LYS A 70 -1.80 14.29 11.79
CA LYS A 70 -2.50 14.74 13.01
C LYS A 70 -2.41 16.25 13.24
N LYS A 71 -1.36 16.95 12.78
CA LYS A 71 -1.27 18.41 12.94
C LYS A 71 -2.26 19.17 12.06
N HIS A 72 -2.81 18.50 11.04
CA HIS A 72 -3.77 19.07 10.11
C HIS A 72 -5.23 18.74 10.48
N MET A 73 -5.43 18.03 11.61
CA MET A 73 -6.74 17.82 12.21
C MET A 73 -7.03 18.95 13.18
N LYS A 74 -8.11 19.69 12.92
CA LYS A 74 -8.55 20.81 13.75
C LYS A 74 -9.39 20.36 14.93
N ASP A 75 -10.08 19.24 14.78
CA ASP A 75 -10.89 18.64 15.84
C ASP A 75 -10.03 17.79 16.78
N ASP A 76 -9.99 18.17 18.06
CA ASP A 76 -9.15 17.52 19.07
C ASP A 76 -9.60 16.09 19.37
N GLU A 77 -10.90 15.83 19.35
CA GLU A 77 -11.43 14.48 19.56
C GLU A 77 -10.96 13.54 18.44
N THR A 78 -11.10 13.97 17.17
CA THR A 78 -10.61 13.23 16.00
C THR A 78 -9.10 13.03 16.06
N ARG A 79 -8.33 14.08 16.38
CA ARG A 79 -6.87 14.03 16.48
C ARG A 79 -6.38 13.03 17.55
N ASN A 80 -7.03 13.03 18.71
CA ASN A 80 -6.67 12.16 19.84
C ASN A 80 -7.12 10.71 19.60
N ASN A 81 -8.26 10.50 18.95
CA ASN A 81 -8.80 9.17 18.66
C ASN A 81 -8.34 8.57 17.32
N PHE A 82 -7.52 9.28 16.56
CA PHE A 82 -7.03 8.82 15.26
C PHE A 82 -6.19 7.54 15.38
N LYS A 83 -6.51 6.54 14.56
CA LYS A 83 -5.86 5.22 14.57
C LYS A 83 -5.13 4.90 13.27
N LEU A 84 -3.93 4.34 13.40
CA LEU A 84 -3.27 3.60 12.32
C LEU A 84 -3.59 2.11 12.48
N LEU A 85 -4.32 1.56 11.51
CA LEU A 85 -4.61 0.13 11.40
C LEU A 85 -3.73 -0.46 10.29
N ASN A 86 -2.53 -0.90 10.67
CA ASN A 86 -1.54 -1.36 9.70
C ASN A 86 -1.58 -2.89 9.50
N TYR A 87 -1.94 -3.33 8.29
CA TYR A 87 -1.96 -4.73 7.86
C TYR A 87 -0.83 -5.05 6.88
N ALA A 88 0.13 -4.14 6.72
CA ALA A 88 1.32 -4.39 5.92
C ALA A 88 2.18 -5.51 6.52
N GLU A 89 2.81 -6.29 5.65
CA GLU A 89 3.57 -7.49 6.01
C GLU A 89 4.63 -7.68 4.95
N GLY A 90 5.88 -7.87 5.35
CA GLY A 90 6.99 -8.14 4.43
C GLY A 90 6.68 -9.20 3.37
N GLY A 91 7.17 -9.01 2.16
CA GLY A 91 6.98 -9.96 1.06
C GLY A 91 5.55 -10.10 0.55
N ALA A 92 4.58 -9.33 1.07
CA ALA A 92 3.21 -9.42 0.59
C ALA A 92 3.08 -9.02 -0.88
N VAL A 93 2.19 -9.73 -1.56
CA VAL A 93 1.93 -9.56 -3.00
C VAL A 93 0.54 -8.98 -3.24
N THR A 94 0.35 -8.41 -4.42
CA THR A 94 -0.96 -7.98 -4.88
C THR A 94 -1.74 -9.15 -5.47
N GLY A 95 -1.10 -9.92 -6.35
CA GLY A 95 -1.70 -11.03 -7.07
C GLY A 95 -2.09 -12.20 -6.18
N ASN A 96 -3.18 -12.88 -6.56
CA ASN A 96 -3.49 -14.19 -6.01
C ASN A 96 -2.77 -15.27 -6.83
N TYR A 97 -1.87 -16.02 -6.20
CA TYR A 97 -1.07 -17.07 -6.83
C TYR A 97 -1.41 -18.44 -6.26
N SER A 98 -1.11 -19.48 -7.04
CA SER A 98 -1.45 -20.85 -6.68
C SER A 98 -0.75 -21.30 -5.40
N LYS A 99 -1.52 -21.88 -4.47
CA LYS A 99 -1.01 -22.48 -3.25
C LYS A 99 -0.29 -23.81 -3.47
N LEU A 100 -0.27 -24.34 -4.70
CA LEU A 100 0.61 -25.45 -5.06
C LEU A 100 2.09 -25.08 -4.83
N ASN A 101 2.44 -23.79 -4.94
CA ASN A 101 3.71 -23.30 -4.45
C ASN A 101 3.58 -22.93 -2.96
N PRO A 102 4.27 -23.64 -2.05
CA PRO A 102 4.12 -23.48 -0.60
C PRO A 102 4.51 -22.08 -0.11
N THR A 103 5.32 -21.33 -0.86
CA THR A 103 5.64 -19.94 -0.58
C THR A 103 4.38 -19.08 -0.46
N PHE A 104 3.35 -19.32 -1.30
CA PHE A 104 2.09 -18.58 -1.25
C PHE A 104 1.08 -19.11 -0.22
N TRP A 105 1.41 -20.20 0.49
CA TRP A 105 0.72 -20.53 1.73
C TRP A 105 1.16 -19.58 2.85
N PHE A 106 2.47 -19.31 2.89
CA PHE A 106 3.04 -18.39 3.85
C PHE A 106 2.71 -16.94 3.47
N ILE A 107 3.06 -16.49 2.27
CA ILE A 107 2.94 -15.08 1.85
C ILE A 107 1.48 -14.64 1.71
N SER A 108 1.16 -13.49 2.32
CA SER A 108 -0.18 -12.89 2.21
C SER A 108 -0.33 -12.12 0.90
N ASN A 109 -1.49 -12.24 0.26
CA ASN A 109 -1.88 -11.35 -0.83
C ASN A 109 -2.79 -10.20 -0.34
N MET A 110 -3.03 -9.20 -1.20
CA MET A 110 -3.87 -8.03 -0.93
C MET A 110 -5.26 -8.40 -0.41
N ASN A 111 -5.96 -9.30 -1.11
CA ASN A 111 -7.31 -9.74 -0.74
C ASN A 111 -7.35 -10.32 0.68
N ARG A 112 -6.39 -11.17 1.05
CA ARG A 112 -6.33 -11.77 2.39
C ARG A 112 -6.18 -10.72 3.49
N LYS A 113 -5.41 -9.66 3.23
CA LYS A 113 -5.20 -8.58 4.20
C LYS A 113 -6.42 -7.68 4.33
N ILE A 114 -7.05 -7.32 3.21
CA ILE A 114 -8.33 -6.60 3.19
C ILE A 114 -9.38 -7.39 3.98
N HIS A 115 -9.51 -8.70 3.72
CA HIS A 115 -10.45 -9.55 4.43
C HIS A 115 -10.11 -9.66 5.93
N LYS A 116 -8.84 -9.74 6.30
CA LYS A 116 -8.41 -9.74 7.71
C LYS A 116 -8.80 -8.44 8.42
N HIS A 117 -8.68 -7.30 7.74
CA HIS A 117 -9.15 -6.03 8.27
C HIS A 117 -10.68 -6.02 8.41
N GLU A 118 -11.40 -6.37 7.35
CA GLU A 118 -12.86 -6.44 7.32
C GLU A 118 -13.40 -7.30 8.48
N LYS A 119 -12.84 -8.50 8.68
CA LYS A 119 -13.26 -9.41 9.75
C LYS A 119 -12.96 -8.87 11.16
N LYS A 120 -11.85 -8.16 11.34
CA LYS A 120 -11.39 -7.73 12.67
C LYS A 120 -11.99 -6.39 13.09
N GLU A 121 -12.05 -5.42 12.18
CA GLU A 121 -12.32 -4.01 12.50
C GLU A 121 -13.49 -3.45 11.68
N GLY A 122 -13.86 -4.08 10.56
CA GLY A 122 -14.81 -3.56 9.59
C GLY A 122 -14.34 -2.27 8.90
N PHE A 123 -15.02 -1.91 7.81
CA PHE A 123 -14.86 -0.59 7.19
C PHE A 123 -15.86 0.40 7.81
N LEU A 124 -15.38 1.56 8.23
CA LEU A 124 -16.17 2.60 8.89
C LEU A 124 -16.12 3.92 8.12
N ASN A 125 -17.10 4.78 8.38
CA ASN A 125 -17.07 6.15 7.89
C ASN A 125 -15.83 6.88 8.42
N GLY A 126 -15.10 7.52 7.52
CA GLY A 126 -13.84 8.20 7.82
C GLY A 126 -12.60 7.33 7.73
N ASP A 127 -12.71 6.10 7.25
CA ASP A 127 -11.54 5.34 6.83
C ASP A 127 -10.90 5.95 5.59
N MET A 128 -9.58 6.02 5.61
CA MET A 128 -8.72 6.14 4.44
C MET A 128 -7.96 4.84 4.28
N VAL A 129 -8.33 4.06 3.25
CA VAL A 129 -7.64 2.82 2.91
C VAL A 129 -6.45 3.15 2.01
N ILE A 130 -5.25 2.76 2.41
CA ILE A 130 -4.03 2.95 1.63
C ILE A 130 -3.56 1.59 1.11
N LEU A 131 -3.44 1.46 -0.20
CA LEU A 131 -2.89 0.28 -0.86
C LEU A 131 -1.47 0.60 -1.37
N ALA A 132 -0.46 -0.09 -0.85
CA ALA A 132 0.96 0.15 -1.13
C ALA A 132 1.72 -1.18 -1.28
N LEU A 133 1.53 -1.84 -2.42
CA LEU A 133 1.95 -3.21 -2.71
C LEU A 133 2.41 -3.33 -4.16
N SER A 134 2.87 -4.53 -4.56
CA SER A 134 3.18 -5.03 -5.91
C SER A 134 4.67 -5.17 -6.22
N ALA A 135 5.56 -4.55 -5.45
CA ALA A 135 7.00 -4.68 -5.70
C ALA A 135 7.46 -6.15 -5.58
N ASN A 136 6.92 -6.89 -4.61
CA ASN A 136 7.28 -8.30 -4.39
C ASN A 136 6.77 -9.23 -5.50
N ASP A 137 5.62 -8.92 -6.13
CA ASP A 137 5.11 -9.70 -7.27
C ASP A 137 6.20 -9.82 -8.33
N TYR A 138 6.89 -8.72 -8.64
CA TYR A 138 7.95 -8.69 -9.65
C TYR A 138 9.31 -9.10 -9.08
N MET A 139 9.81 -8.36 -8.09
CA MET A 139 11.20 -8.47 -7.64
C MET A 139 11.50 -9.74 -6.83
N THR A 140 10.51 -10.27 -6.10
CA THR A 140 10.73 -11.41 -5.19
C THR A 140 10.20 -12.72 -5.77
N PHE A 141 9.11 -12.66 -6.53
CA PHE A 141 8.42 -13.87 -7.02
C PHE A 141 8.39 -14.01 -8.54
N ASP A 142 9.05 -13.09 -9.26
CA ASP A 142 9.24 -13.16 -10.72
C ASP A 142 7.91 -13.30 -11.47
N LYS A 143 6.90 -12.51 -11.07
CA LYS A 143 5.55 -12.52 -11.64
C LYS A 143 5.34 -11.30 -12.52
N HIS A 144 5.81 -11.37 -13.76
CA HIS A 144 5.80 -10.23 -14.70
C HIS A 144 4.46 -9.97 -15.40
N ASP A 145 3.40 -10.70 -15.05
CA ASP A 145 2.04 -10.39 -15.53
C ASP A 145 1.46 -9.17 -14.79
N VAL A 146 1.83 -7.99 -15.28
CA VAL A 146 1.37 -6.69 -14.76
C VAL A 146 -0.15 -6.56 -14.85
N LYS A 147 -0.78 -7.05 -15.93
CA LYS A 147 -2.23 -6.95 -16.10
C LYS A 147 -2.98 -7.70 -15.01
N LYS A 148 -2.53 -8.91 -14.67
CA LYS A 148 -3.10 -9.68 -13.54
C LYS A 148 -3.02 -8.91 -12.22
N VAL A 149 -1.89 -8.27 -11.95
CA VAL A 149 -1.69 -7.45 -10.74
C VAL A 149 -2.66 -6.26 -10.71
N ILE A 150 -2.78 -5.51 -11.82
CA ILE A 150 -3.69 -4.36 -11.90
C ILE A 150 -5.17 -4.78 -11.83
N ASN A 151 -5.55 -5.91 -12.41
CA ASN A 151 -6.91 -6.44 -12.30
C ASN A 151 -7.27 -6.81 -10.85
N CYS A 152 -6.28 -7.19 -10.03
CA CYS A 152 -6.51 -7.42 -8.59
C CYS A 152 -6.83 -6.10 -7.87
N TYR A 153 -6.15 -5.00 -8.20
CA TYR A 153 -6.50 -3.66 -7.68
C TYR A 153 -7.92 -3.27 -8.06
N GLU A 154 -8.28 -3.38 -9.35
CA GLU A 154 -9.62 -3.06 -9.84
C GLU A 154 -10.69 -3.83 -9.07
N LYS A 155 -10.51 -5.15 -8.93
CA LYS A 155 -11.46 -6.02 -8.23
C LYS A 155 -11.65 -5.62 -6.76
N GLU A 156 -10.56 -5.46 -6.02
CA GLU A 156 -10.63 -5.16 -4.59
C GLU A 156 -11.15 -3.74 -4.33
N ILE A 157 -10.73 -2.75 -5.12
CA ILE A 157 -11.24 -1.38 -4.99
C ILE A 157 -12.73 -1.33 -5.33
N THR A 158 -13.16 -1.96 -6.43
CA THR A 158 -14.59 -2.03 -6.78
C THR A 158 -15.39 -2.65 -5.64
N LYS A 159 -14.95 -3.79 -5.09
CA LYS A 159 -15.60 -4.44 -3.95
C LYS A 159 -15.66 -3.54 -2.71
N MET A 160 -14.57 -2.86 -2.36
CA MET A 160 -14.54 -1.96 -1.21
C MET A 160 -15.50 -0.78 -1.39
N VAL A 161 -15.55 -0.18 -2.57
CA VAL A 161 -16.42 0.97 -2.83
C VAL A 161 -17.90 0.55 -2.89
N GLU A 162 -18.21 -0.44 -3.72
CA GLU A 162 -19.61 -0.78 -4.05
C GLU A 162 -20.25 -1.64 -2.96
N SER A 163 -19.53 -2.63 -2.43
CA SER A 163 -20.10 -3.56 -1.45
C SER A 163 -19.86 -3.16 0.00
N LYS A 164 -18.89 -2.27 0.27
CA LYS A 164 -18.49 -1.89 1.63
C LYS A 164 -18.58 -0.39 1.90
N GLY A 165 -18.94 0.41 0.91
CA GLY A 165 -19.16 1.85 1.08
C GLY A 165 -17.89 2.65 1.38
N VAL A 166 -16.70 2.10 1.10
CA VAL A 166 -15.43 2.82 1.31
C VAL A 166 -15.36 4.02 0.37
N LYS A 167 -15.05 5.20 0.93
CA LYS A 167 -15.06 6.48 0.20
C LYS A 167 -13.67 7.03 -0.10
N ASN A 168 -12.71 6.80 0.78
CA ASN A 168 -11.36 7.35 0.65
C ASN A 168 -10.37 6.20 0.46
N ILE A 169 -9.78 6.14 -0.74
CA ILE A 169 -8.79 5.12 -1.10
C ILE A 169 -7.61 5.84 -1.72
N LEU A 170 -6.43 5.66 -1.14
CA LEU A 170 -5.16 6.08 -1.71
C LEU A 170 -4.44 4.85 -2.24
N VAL A 171 -3.98 4.91 -3.48
CA VAL A 171 -3.17 3.84 -4.08
C VAL A 171 -1.80 4.40 -4.39
N ILE A 172 -0.77 3.72 -3.92
CA ILE A 172 0.63 4.07 -4.15
C ILE A 172 1.18 3.10 -5.19
N GLY A 173 1.79 3.64 -6.25
CA GLY A 173 2.53 2.85 -7.23
C GLY A 173 3.80 2.23 -6.64
N ILE A 174 4.56 1.54 -7.46
CA ILE A 174 5.84 0.97 -7.05
C ILE A 174 7.01 1.91 -7.38
N PRO A 175 8.08 1.95 -6.56
CA PRO A 175 9.29 2.65 -6.93
C PRO A 175 9.93 2.00 -8.16
N ASP A 176 10.87 2.70 -8.82
CA ASP A 176 11.68 2.08 -9.86
C ASP A 176 12.56 0.98 -9.26
N LEU A 177 12.19 -0.27 -9.54
CA LEU A 177 12.85 -1.45 -8.98
C LEU A 177 14.32 -1.58 -9.43
N SER A 178 14.71 -0.93 -10.53
CA SER A 178 16.11 -0.92 -10.99
C SER A 178 17.05 -0.17 -10.05
N THR A 179 16.51 0.71 -9.21
CA THR A 179 17.27 1.52 -8.24
C THR A 179 17.57 0.78 -6.94
N THR A 180 17.03 -0.43 -6.76
CA THR A 180 17.26 -1.22 -5.55
C THR A 180 18.71 -1.70 -5.46
N ALA A 181 19.24 -1.82 -4.24
CA ALA A 181 20.60 -2.32 -4.02
C ALA A 181 20.84 -3.72 -4.61
N HIS A 182 19.80 -4.55 -4.72
CA HIS A 182 19.87 -5.83 -5.41
C HIS A 182 20.03 -5.64 -6.92
N ALA A 183 19.14 -4.87 -7.57
CA ALA A 183 19.20 -4.62 -9.01
C ALA A 183 20.50 -3.96 -9.47
N GLN A 184 21.11 -3.12 -8.63
CA GLN A 184 22.41 -2.50 -8.92
C GLN A 184 23.57 -3.51 -8.98
N LYS A 185 23.43 -4.69 -8.37
CA LYS A 185 24.41 -5.78 -8.45
C LYS A 185 24.20 -6.67 -9.68
N GLU A 186 23.06 -6.56 -10.34
CA GLU A 186 22.72 -7.35 -11.52
C GLU A 186 23.26 -6.70 -12.81
N ASN A 187 23.06 -7.37 -13.96
CA ASN A 187 23.46 -6.83 -15.25
C ASN A 187 22.51 -5.73 -15.77
N ARG A 188 22.93 -5.01 -16.82
CA ARG A 188 22.14 -3.93 -17.43
C ARG A 188 20.78 -4.42 -17.94
N LYS A 189 20.73 -5.61 -18.55
CA LYS A 189 19.49 -6.20 -19.07
C LYS A 189 18.45 -6.37 -17.97
N TYR A 190 18.85 -6.90 -16.81
CA TYR A 190 17.96 -7.04 -15.65
C TYR A 190 17.44 -5.68 -15.19
N ARG A 191 18.31 -4.67 -15.04
CA ARG A 191 17.90 -3.31 -14.63
C ARG A 191 16.90 -2.69 -15.60
N ASP A 192 17.16 -2.80 -16.90
CA ASP A 192 16.28 -2.26 -17.94
C ASP A 192 14.91 -2.97 -17.90
N GLU A 193 14.89 -4.29 -17.67
CA GLU A 193 13.66 -5.08 -17.52
C GLU A 193 12.83 -4.63 -16.31
N VAL A 194 13.43 -4.56 -15.11
CA VAL A 194 12.69 -4.21 -13.89
C VAL A 194 12.29 -2.73 -13.85
N SER A 195 13.05 -1.83 -14.48
CA SER A 195 12.62 -0.43 -14.70
C SER A 195 11.43 -0.38 -15.66
N GLY A 196 11.47 -1.15 -16.76
CA GLY A 196 10.37 -1.31 -17.70
C GLY A 196 9.08 -1.79 -17.02
N ILE A 197 9.18 -2.81 -16.17
CA ILE A 197 8.06 -3.33 -15.37
C ILE A 197 7.51 -2.26 -14.42
N SER A 198 8.39 -1.52 -13.73
CA SER A 198 7.98 -0.47 -12.79
C SER A 198 7.19 0.63 -13.48
N ASN A 199 7.69 1.10 -14.64
CA ASN A 199 7.04 2.11 -15.45
C ASN A 199 5.71 1.60 -16.04
N TYR A 200 5.68 0.36 -16.54
CA TYR A 200 4.47 -0.22 -17.11
C TYR A 200 3.39 -0.42 -16.04
N HIS A 201 3.77 -0.90 -14.85
CA HIS A 201 2.86 -1.03 -13.70
C HIS A 201 2.24 0.31 -13.33
N ASN A 202 3.06 1.34 -13.09
CA ASN A 202 2.57 2.63 -12.63
C ASN A 202 1.68 3.32 -13.67
N LYS A 203 2.03 3.20 -14.96
CA LYS A 203 1.21 3.70 -16.06
C LYS A 203 -0.16 3.02 -16.08
N LEU A 204 -0.18 1.69 -16.13
CA LEU A 204 -1.42 0.92 -16.25
C LEU A 204 -2.29 1.05 -14.99
N LEU A 205 -1.68 1.11 -13.81
CA LEU A 205 -2.38 1.35 -12.55
C LEU A 205 -3.11 2.70 -12.58
N LYS A 206 -2.41 3.77 -12.98
CA LYS A 206 -3.00 5.10 -13.08
C LYS A 206 -4.19 5.13 -14.05
N GLU A 207 -3.99 4.64 -15.27
CA GLU A 207 -5.05 4.57 -16.30
C GLU A 207 -6.28 3.79 -15.78
N LYS A 208 -6.05 2.65 -15.11
CA LYS A 208 -7.11 1.83 -14.55
C LYS A 208 -7.88 2.56 -13.44
N LEU A 209 -7.18 3.22 -12.52
CA LEU A 209 -7.79 3.94 -11.40
C LEU A 209 -8.60 5.16 -11.87
N GLU A 210 -8.11 5.90 -12.88
CA GLU A 210 -8.84 7.00 -13.50
C GLU A 210 -10.15 6.51 -14.17
N GLY A 211 -10.06 5.39 -14.89
CA GLY A 211 -11.23 4.72 -15.48
C GLY A 211 -12.24 4.28 -14.42
N LEU A 212 -11.76 3.65 -13.34
CA LEU A 212 -12.60 3.20 -12.24
C LEU A 212 -13.29 4.37 -11.53
N GLN A 213 -12.55 5.45 -11.23
CA GLN A 213 -13.10 6.64 -10.61
C GLN A 213 -14.19 7.29 -11.47
N LYS A 214 -13.98 7.39 -12.79
CA LYS A 214 -14.98 7.92 -13.72
C LYS A 214 -16.25 7.05 -13.73
N ASN A 215 -16.10 5.73 -13.76
CA ASN A 215 -17.21 4.80 -13.79
C ASN A 215 -18.03 4.83 -12.49
N LEU A 216 -17.35 4.83 -11.34
CA LEU A 216 -17.99 4.89 -10.02
C LEU A 216 -18.72 6.21 -9.79
N ARG A 217 -18.22 7.33 -10.34
CA ARG A 217 -18.91 8.63 -10.28
C ARG A 217 -20.20 8.67 -11.11
N LYS A 218 -20.24 7.98 -12.26
CA LYS A 218 -21.44 7.92 -13.11
C LYS A 218 -22.59 7.09 -12.52
N ARG A 219 -22.28 6.20 -11.57
CA ARG A 219 -23.24 5.29 -10.91
C ARG A 219 -23.89 5.90 -9.67
N ARG A 220 -23.45 7.09 -9.25
CA ARG A 220 -23.97 7.85 -8.11
C ARG A 220 -24.78 9.03 -8.64
#